data_AF-V4TGP7-F1
#
_entry.id   AF-V4TGP7-F1
#
_cell.length_a   1.000
_cell.length_b   1.000
_cell.length_c   1.000
_cell.angle_alpha   90.00
_cell.angle_beta   90.00
_cell.angle_gamma   90.00
#
_symmetry.space_group_name_H-M   'P 1'
#
loop_
_entity.id
_entity.type
_entity.pdbx_description
1 polymer ?
#
loop_
_entity_poly.entity_id
_entity_poly.type
_entity_poly.pdbx_seq_one_letter_code
_entity_poly.pdbx_strand_id
1 'polypeptide(L)'
;MAEKQLEILRGYELRLLRCTLAPPPSDLRIQSQPLNEESQCSLLPLHEHINSLIDSIESGHYLQALSSDAAKLVLDTLDFVDLNDSAECADRVYSALLQRVETFIVNDSENDVDKACRVILLMCLSIAALFWFTQCNVTGRPSVLNLPKCRFPLEVSTLEGNELIEWENWARYQLMSVGSDLLGKFSYLQYIVFAKMLLIKTKDLLFDATVLPVNGIRTISWWLTRLLLMHQRILDERSSSLYDLLKVFMAETLQHFGTLENVTTYWGNQLHDIDPSEIVSTVHLEAGLLEHIYRRVDSCRKRFESAEVAAGLQLSVTAVLGFRTIHQVEPKAQMVLVANTSSSNTSDACPSISQVIHTHDSTIGDATDVFVTPKLLGNSHESETGVQCVHAGGSAAHLKAIQQAVILS
;
A
#
# COMPACT_ATOMS: atom_id res chain seq x y z
N MET A 1 -31.20 -3.10 -6.57
CA MET A 1 -30.82 -3.19 -5.14
C MET A 1 -29.45 -3.84 -4.97
N ALA A 2 -29.23 -5.04 -5.53
CA ALA A 2 -27.93 -5.73 -5.51
C ALA A 2 -26.78 -4.93 -6.16
N GLU A 3 -27.02 -4.27 -7.29
CA GLU A 3 -26.00 -3.46 -7.98
C GLU A 3 -25.52 -2.28 -7.13
N LYS A 4 -26.44 -1.56 -6.49
CA LYS A 4 -26.12 -0.46 -5.57
C LYS A 4 -25.35 -0.94 -4.32
N GLN A 5 -25.68 -2.12 -3.80
CA GLN A 5 -24.94 -2.71 -2.67
C GLN A 5 -23.52 -3.10 -3.07
N LEU A 6 -23.35 -3.63 -4.29
CA LEU A 6 -22.04 -3.95 -4.84
C LEU A 6 -21.19 -2.69 -5.09
N GLU A 7 -21.81 -1.61 -5.56
CA GLU A 7 -21.15 -0.30 -5.66
C GLU A 7 -20.63 0.18 -4.30
N ILE A 8 -21.42 0.06 -3.23
CA ILE A 8 -20.98 0.44 -1.87
C ILE A 8 -19.77 -0.39 -1.43
N LEU A 9 -19.81 -1.71 -1.62
CA LEU A 9 -18.71 -2.61 -1.26
C LEU A 9 -17.41 -2.27 -2.00
N ARG A 10 -17.51 -2.02 -3.31
CA ARG A 10 -16.37 -1.60 -4.14
C ARG A 10 -15.84 -0.22 -3.72
N GLY A 11 -16.72 0.66 -3.27
CA GLY A 11 -16.36 1.96 -2.71
C GLY A 11 -15.48 1.83 -1.47
N TYR A 12 -15.80 0.88 -0.57
CA TYR A 12 -14.94 0.59 0.58
C TYR A 12 -13.57 0.06 0.17
N GLU A 13 -13.52 -0.88 -0.78
CA GLU A 13 -12.25 -1.40 -1.30
C GLU A 13 -11.38 -0.28 -1.88
N LEU A 14 -11.99 0.63 -2.65
CA LEU A 14 -11.29 1.76 -3.24
C LEU A 14 -10.73 2.68 -2.16
N ARG A 15 -11.55 3.06 -1.17
CA ARG A 15 -11.12 3.90 -0.03
C ARG A 15 -9.93 3.30 0.72
N LEU A 16 -9.99 2.01 1.04
CA LEU A 16 -8.87 1.30 1.66
C LEU A 16 -7.61 1.37 0.78
N LEU A 17 -7.73 1.18 -0.53
CA LEU A 17 -6.59 1.29 -1.44
C LEU A 17 -6.03 2.71 -1.49
N ARG A 18 -6.87 3.75 -1.44
CA ARG A 18 -6.44 5.15 -1.39
C ARG A 18 -5.44 5.42 -0.26
N CYS A 19 -5.57 4.71 0.88
CA CYS A 19 -4.63 4.83 2.01
C CYS A 19 -3.18 4.45 1.67
N THR A 20 -2.96 3.75 0.55
CA THR A 20 -1.63 3.32 0.07
C THR A 20 -1.21 3.96 -1.24
N LEU A 21 -2.14 4.65 -1.90
CA LEU A 21 -1.88 5.44 -3.09
C LEU A 21 -1.51 6.86 -2.61
N ALA A 22 -0.98 7.69 -3.51
CA ALA A 22 -0.48 9.02 -3.15
C ALA A 22 -1.48 9.78 -2.24
N PRO A 23 -1.03 10.45 -1.16
CA PRO A 23 -1.93 11.23 -0.35
C PRO A 23 -2.57 12.30 -1.24
N PRO A 24 -3.89 12.54 -1.13
CA PRO A 24 -4.52 13.63 -1.86
C PRO A 24 -3.81 14.95 -1.51
N PRO A 25 -3.69 15.89 -2.46
CA PRO A 25 -3.13 17.20 -2.18
C PRO A 25 -3.87 17.83 -0.99
N SER A 26 -3.10 18.38 -0.04
CA SER A 26 -3.58 18.85 1.27
C SER A 26 -4.69 19.91 1.22
N ASP A 27 -4.93 20.52 0.06
CA ASP A 27 -5.97 21.52 -0.19
C ASP A 27 -7.34 20.92 -0.55
N LEU A 28 -7.40 19.62 -0.80
CA LEU A 28 -8.64 18.86 -0.91
C LEU A 28 -8.71 17.91 0.28
N ARG A 29 -8.83 18.48 1.50
CA ARG A 29 -9.75 17.85 2.45
C ARG A 29 -11.06 17.78 1.70
N ILE A 30 -11.34 16.62 1.12
CA ILE A 30 -12.67 16.25 0.69
C ILE A 30 -13.51 16.56 1.92
N GLN A 31 -14.22 17.70 1.88
CA GLN A 31 -15.50 17.76 2.54
C GLN A 31 -16.14 16.48 2.05
N SER A 32 -16.24 15.52 2.95
CA SER A 32 -17.08 14.35 2.83
C SER A 32 -18.45 14.91 2.46
N GLN A 33 -18.65 15.17 1.16
CA GLN A 33 -19.95 15.51 0.67
C GLN A 33 -20.69 14.21 0.83
N PRO A 34 -21.72 14.21 1.69
CA PRO A 34 -22.46 13.01 1.91
C PRO A 34 -22.93 12.49 0.57
N LEU A 35 -22.79 11.20 0.35
CA LEU A 35 -23.70 10.50 -0.54
C LEU A 35 -25.13 10.75 -0.01
N ASN A 36 -25.76 11.86 -0.43
CA ASN A 36 -27.13 12.28 -0.08
C ASN A 36 -27.62 11.67 1.25
N GLU A 37 -27.16 12.25 2.36
CA GLU A 37 -27.13 11.65 3.71
C GLU A 37 -28.49 11.27 4.32
N GLU A 38 -29.63 11.68 3.76
CA GLU A 38 -30.88 11.66 4.53
C GLU A 38 -31.98 10.72 4.04
N SER A 39 -31.78 9.91 2.99
CA SER A 39 -32.89 9.06 2.49
C SER A 39 -32.62 7.57 2.37
N GLN A 40 -31.39 7.05 2.42
CA GLN A 40 -31.12 5.70 1.88
C GLN A 40 -30.07 4.84 2.64
N CYS A 41 -29.57 5.30 3.80
CA CYS A 41 -28.47 4.67 4.55
C CYS A 41 -28.84 3.48 5.46
N SER A 42 -30.12 3.14 5.60
CA SER A 42 -30.57 2.02 6.47
C SER A 42 -30.44 0.62 5.85
N LEU A 43 -29.71 0.45 4.75
CA LEU A 43 -29.74 -0.76 3.93
C LEU A 43 -28.69 -1.84 4.29
N LEU A 44 -27.67 -1.53 5.08
CA LEU A 44 -26.57 -2.44 5.39
C LEU A 44 -26.27 -2.44 6.91
N PRO A 45 -26.43 -3.57 7.62
CA PRO A 45 -26.33 -3.65 9.09
C PRO A 45 -24.97 -3.20 9.67
N LEU A 46 -23.90 -3.27 8.87
CA LEU A 46 -22.52 -2.98 9.29
C LEU A 46 -21.92 -1.73 8.65
N HIS A 47 -22.72 -0.92 7.94
CA HIS A 47 -22.24 0.25 7.20
C HIS A 47 -21.49 1.25 8.09
N GLU A 48 -22.08 1.62 9.23
CA GLU A 48 -21.49 2.60 10.17
C GLU A 48 -20.17 2.09 10.76
N HIS A 49 -20.12 0.80 11.13
CA HIS A 49 -18.93 0.16 11.66
C HIS A 49 -17.79 0.14 10.62
N ILE A 50 -18.09 -0.19 9.36
CA ILE A 50 -17.09 -0.20 8.28
C ILE A 50 -16.58 1.21 8.01
N ASN A 51 -17.45 2.21 7.89
CA ASN A 51 -17.01 3.59 7.68
C ASN A 51 -16.13 4.10 8.82
N SER A 52 -16.54 3.88 10.07
CA SER A 52 -15.75 4.28 11.24
C SER A 52 -14.35 3.66 11.24
N LEU A 53 -14.23 2.38 10.85
CA LEU A 53 -12.94 1.71 10.68
C LEU A 53 -12.11 2.34 9.56
N ILE A 54 -12.71 2.57 8.38
CA ILE A 54 -12.01 3.17 7.24
C ILE A 54 -11.56 4.60 7.57
N ASP A 55 -12.40 5.42 8.19
CA ASP A 55 -12.08 6.79 8.60
C ASP A 55 -10.89 6.81 9.57
N SER A 56 -10.85 5.85 10.50
CA SER A 56 -9.74 5.68 11.44
C SER A 56 -8.44 5.27 10.72
N ILE A 57 -8.54 4.40 9.71
CA ILE A 57 -7.39 3.96 8.88
C ILE A 57 -6.88 5.12 8.02
N GLU A 58 -7.76 5.84 7.34
CA GLU A 58 -7.43 7.01 6.51
C GLU A 58 -6.77 8.13 7.34
N SER A 59 -7.19 8.29 8.60
CA SER A 59 -6.61 9.25 9.54
C SER A 59 -5.30 8.79 10.19
N GLY A 60 -4.84 7.56 9.93
CA GLY A 60 -3.65 6.98 10.57
C GLY A 60 -3.83 6.53 12.02
N HIS A 61 -5.07 6.47 12.52
CA HIS A 61 -5.41 6.02 13.87
C HIS A 61 -5.65 4.51 13.92
N TYR A 62 -4.65 3.72 13.49
CA TYR A 62 -4.80 2.27 13.31
C TYR A 62 -5.16 1.52 14.59
N LEU A 63 -4.58 1.92 15.73
CA LEU A 63 -4.89 1.26 16.99
C LEU A 63 -6.31 1.56 17.48
N GLN A 64 -6.81 2.78 17.23
CA GLN A 64 -8.20 3.12 17.53
C GLN A 64 -9.15 2.25 16.72
N ALA A 65 -8.85 1.99 15.44
CA ALA A 65 -9.61 1.07 14.62
C ALA A 65 -9.65 -0.35 15.23
N LEU A 66 -8.51 -0.83 15.73
CA LEU A 66 -8.37 -2.16 16.36
C LEU A 66 -9.03 -2.27 17.74
N SER A 67 -9.30 -1.15 18.42
CA SER A 67 -10.01 -1.11 19.71
C SER A 67 -11.45 -0.59 19.59
N SER A 68 -11.96 -0.45 18.37
CA SER A 68 -13.32 0.05 18.11
C SER A 68 -14.40 -0.98 18.44
N ASP A 69 -15.65 -0.53 18.58
CA ASP A 69 -16.80 -1.41 18.75
C ASP A 69 -16.95 -2.42 17.59
N ALA A 70 -16.50 -2.04 16.39
CA ALA A 70 -16.46 -2.94 15.24
C ALA A 70 -15.47 -4.11 15.44
N ALA A 71 -14.32 -3.84 16.05
CA ALA A 71 -13.36 -4.88 16.43
C ALA A 71 -13.96 -5.79 17.52
N LYS A 72 -14.64 -5.19 18.50
CA LYS A 72 -15.36 -5.91 19.56
C LYS A 72 -16.42 -6.88 19.03
N LEU A 73 -17.16 -6.54 17.99
CA LEU A 73 -18.11 -7.48 17.36
C LEU A 73 -17.47 -8.80 16.90
N VAL A 74 -16.20 -8.75 16.48
CA VAL A 74 -15.43 -9.93 16.07
C VAL A 74 -14.73 -10.58 17.27
N LEU A 75 -14.24 -9.78 18.22
CA LEU A 75 -13.30 -10.21 19.26
C LEU A 75 -13.93 -10.46 20.64
N ASP A 76 -15.00 -9.75 21.03
CA ASP A 76 -15.57 -9.79 22.40
C ASP A 76 -16.19 -11.14 22.78
N THR A 77 -16.54 -12.00 21.81
CA THR A 77 -17.08 -13.34 22.10
C THR A 77 -16.00 -14.35 22.51
N LEU A 78 -14.74 -13.93 22.55
CA LEU A 78 -13.65 -14.76 23.02
C LEU A 78 -13.56 -14.67 24.56
N ASP A 79 -14.46 -15.39 25.24
CA ASP A 79 -14.49 -15.54 26.71
C ASP A 79 -13.29 -16.35 27.22
N PHE A 80 -12.10 -15.74 27.22
CA PHE A 80 -10.92 -16.34 27.83
C PHE A 80 -10.84 -15.96 29.31
N VAL A 81 -11.32 -16.86 30.17
CA VAL A 81 -11.28 -16.68 31.63
C VAL A 81 -9.85 -16.77 32.19
N ASP A 82 -8.91 -17.43 31.48
CA ASP A 82 -7.53 -17.67 31.93
C ASP A 82 -6.50 -17.29 30.84
N LEU A 83 -6.34 -16.00 30.57
CA LEU A 83 -5.26 -15.48 29.73
C LEU A 83 -3.96 -15.42 30.55
N ASN A 84 -2.92 -16.10 30.06
CA ASN A 84 -1.57 -16.01 30.61
C ASN A 84 -0.54 -15.73 29.51
N ASP A 85 0.63 -15.23 29.90
CA ASP A 85 1.74 -15.03 28.96
C ASP A 85 2.46 -16.36 28.72
N SER A 86 1.89 -17.18 27.84
CA SER A 86 2.49 -18.44 27.38
C SER A 86 2.23 -18.64 25.88
N ALA A 87 3.15 -19.34 25.21
CA ALA A 87 3.01 -19.68 23.80
C ALA A 87 1.77 -20.57 23.53
N GLU A 88 1.41 -21.46 24.46
CA GLU A 88 0.21 -22.31 24.34
C GLU A 88 -1.08 -21.48 24.44
N CYS A 89 -1.11 -20.48 25.32
CA CYS A 89 -2.24 -19.56 25.41
C CYS A 89 -2.37 -18.72 24.14
N ALA A 90 -1.27 -18.20 23.59
CA ALA A 90 -1.28 -17.50 22.30
C ALA A 90 -1.84 -18.40 21.19
N ASP A 91 -1.34 -19.63 21.07
CA ASP A 91 -1.81 -20.59 20.05
C ASP A 91 -3.32 -20.88 20.16
N ARG A 92 -3.80 -21.10 21.38
CA ARG A 92 -5.23 -21.30 21.68
C ARG A 92 -6.07 -20.09 21.29
N VAL A 93 -5.60 -18.88 21.61
CA VAL A 93 -6.31 -17.63 21.32
C VAL A 93 -6.42 -17.40 19.81
N TYR A 94 -5.32 -17.55 19.08
CA TYR A 94 -5.32 -17.38 17.62
C TYR A 94 -6.10 -18.50 16.91
N SER A 95 -6.07 -19.74 17.42
CA SER A 95 -6.91 -20.82 16.90
C SER A 95 -8.40 -20.55 17.08
N ALA A 96 -8.80 -20.06 18.26
CA ALA A 96 -10.19 -19.67 18.53
C ALA A 96 -10.61 -18.45 17.71
N LEU A 97 -9.70 -17.48 17.47
CA LEU A 97 -9.93 -16.38 16.54
C LEU A 97 -10.27 -16.90 15.13
N LEU A 98 -9.52 -17.86 14.60
CA LEU A 98 -9.78 -18.43 13.28
C LEU A 98 -11.14 -19.14 13.20
N GLN A 99 -11.54 -19.85 14.27
CA GLN A 99 -12.88 -20.44 14.37
C GLN A 99 -13.97 -19.36 14.44
N ARG A 100 -13.73 -18.28 15.20
CA ARG A 100 -14.66 -17.16 15.32
C ARG A 100 -14.86 -16.43 13.99
N VAL A 101 -13.81 -16.26 13.19
CA VAL A 101 -13.91 -15.67 11.85
C VAL A 101 -14.83 -16.49 10.95
N GLU A 102 -14.71 -17.82 11.02
CA GLU A 102 -15.58 -18.74 10.29
C GLU A 102 -17.03 -18.63 10.76
N THR A 103 -17.30 -18.64 12.07
CA THR A 103 -18.67 -18.45 12.56
C THR A 103 -19.23 -17.08 12.22
N PHE A 104 -18.40 -16.04 12.31
CA PHE A 104 -18.78 -14.66 12.02
C PHE A 104 -19.20 -14.46 10.57
N ILE A 105 -18.49 -15.07 9.60
CA ILE A 105 -18.84 -14.96 8.18
C ILE A 105 -19.96 -15.93 7.81
N VAL A 106 -19.89 -17.20 8.23
CA VAL A 106 -20.76 -18.27 7.70
C VAL A 106 -22.04 -18.45 8.51
N ASN A 107 -21.95 -18.40 9.85
CA ASN A 107 -23.05 -18.80 10.73
C ASN A 107 -23.89 -17.61 11.20
N ASP A 108 -23.28 -16.44 11.35
CA ASP A 108 -23.98 -15.24 11.86
C ASP A 108 -24.83 -14.54 10.77
N SER A 109 -24.81 -15.03 9.52
CA SER A 109 -25.57 -14.43 8.42
C SER A 109 -25.90 -15.39 7.27
N GLU A 110 -27.16 -15.40 6.85
CA GLU A 110 -27.62 -16.12 5.66
C GLU A 110 -27.56 -15.25 4.38
N ASN A 111 -27.37 -13.94 4.50
CA ASN A 111 -27.41 -12.99 3.38
C ASN A 111 -26.01 -12.70 2.83
N ASP A 112 -25.77 -13.03 1.56
CA ASP A 112 -24.50 -12.81 0.85
C ASP A 112 -23.96 -11.37 0.94
N VAL A 113 -24.86 -10.37 0.97
CA VAL A 113 -24.45 -8.96 1.09
C VAL A 113 -23.92 -8.64 2.49
N ASP A 114 -24.54 -9.20 3.52
CA ASP A 114 -24.07 -9.03 4.90
C ASP A 114 -22.76 -9.80 5.12
N LYS A 115 -22.63 -11.01 4.53
CA LYS A 115 -21.36 -11.74 4.48
C LYS A 115 -20.24 -10.90 3.84
N ALA A 116 -20.54 -10.22 2.74
CA ALA A 116 -19.57 -9.32 2.09
C ALA A 116 -19.18 -8.14 2.98
N CYS A 117 -20.13 -7.52 3.69
CA CYS A 117 -19.82 -6.47 4.67
C CYS A 117 -18.92 -6.98 5.79
N ARG A 118 -19.16 -8.18 6.31
CA ARG A 118 -18.33 -8.81 7.34
C ARG A 118 -16.91 -9.07 6.84
N VAL A 119 -16.77 -9.50 5.59
CA VAL A 119 -15.46 -9.68 4.95
C VAL A 119 -14.72 -8.35 4.85
N ILE A 120 -15.37 -7.27 4.41
CA ILE A 120 -14.76 -5.94 4.38
C ILE A 120 -14.35 -5.47 5.78
N LEU A 121 -15.17 -5.73 6.81
CA LEU A 121 -14.84 -5.40 8.20
C LEU A 121 -13.56 -6.13 8.65
N LEU A 122 -13.46 -7.44 8.40
CA LEU A 122 -12.27 -8.24 8.72
C LEU A 122 -11.05 -7.78 7.92
N MET A 123 -11.22 -7.37 6.67
CA MET A 123 -10.18 -6.74 5.87
C MET A 123 -9.71 -5.43 6.50
N CYS A 124 -10.62 -4.56 6.96
CA CYS A 124 -10.26 -3.31 7.64
C CYS A 124 -9.41 -3.59 8.90
N LEU A 125 -9.81 -4.54 9.74
CA LEU A 125 -9.03 -4.94 10.92
C LEU A 125 -7.65 -5.50 10.56
N SER A 126 -7.57 -6.33 9.53
CA SER A 126 -6.30 -6.87 9.03
C SER A 126 -5.38 -5.77 8.50
N ILE A 127 -5.91 -4.81 7.74
CA ILE A 127 -5.17 -3.68 7.18
C ILE A 127 -4.71 -2.73 8.28
N ALA A 128 -5.57 -2.43 9.26
CA ALA A 128 -5.19 -1.61 10.42
C ALA A 128 -4.04 -2.26 11.21
N ALA A 129 -4.08 -3.57 11.44
CA ALA A 129 -2.98 -4.29 12.09
C ALA A 129 -1.68 -4.29 11.27
N LEU A 130 -1.78 -4.47 9.94
CA LEU A 130 -0.63 -4.37 9.04
C LEU A 130 0.00 -2.96 9.06
N PHE A 131 -0.82 -1.92 8.99
CA PHE A 131 -0.34 -0.54 9.02
C PHE A 131 0.22 -0.15 10.38
N TRP A 132 -0.39 -0.59 11.48
CA TRP A 132 0.16 -0.40 12.82
C TRP A 132 1.54 -1.05 12.96
N PHE A 133 1.69 -2.30 12.50
CA PHE A 133 2.98 -2.98 12.49
C PHE A 133 4.02 -2.21 11.66
N THR A 134 3.64 -1.78 10.45
CA THR A 134 4.50 -1.03 9.55
C THR A 134 4.90 0.32 10.15
N GLN A 135 3.97 1.01 10.80
CA GLN A 135 4.25 2.28 11.46
C GLN A 135 5.24 2.11 12.62
N CYS A 136 5.06 1.06 13.43
CA CYS A 136 5.95 0.79 14.56
C CYS A 136 7.37 0.42 14.14
N ASN A 137 7.54 -0.25 12.98
CA ASN A 137 8.81 -0.90 12.63
C ASN A 137 9.52 -0.34 11.39
N VAL A 138 8.83 0.41 10.53
CA VAL A 138 9.37 0.88 9.23
C VAL A 138 9.40 2.40 9.16
N THR A 139 8.25 3.06 9.37
CA THR A 139 8.16 4.52 9.22
C THR A 139 8.49 5.29 10.51
N GLY A 140 8.54 4.58 11.65
CA GLY A 140 8.87 5.15 12.95
C GLY A 140 7.63 5.45 13.78
N ARG A 141 7.71 5.13 15.08
CA ARG A 141 6.61 5.33 16.01
C ARG A 141 6.37 6.82 16.29
N PRO A 142 5.12 7.30 16.32
CA PRO A 142 4.83 8.63 16.84
C PRO A 142 5.28 8.71 18.30
N SER A 143 6.18 9.64 18.61
CA SER A 143 6.77 9.81 19.95
C SER A 143 5.76 10.12 21.07
N VAL A 144 4.48 10.32 20.73
CA VAL A 144 3.41 10.79 21.62
C VAL A 144 2.70 9.65 22.37
N LEU A 145 2.85 8.39 21.95
CA LEU A 145 2.13 7.27 22.56
C LEU A 145 3.03 6.52 23.53
N ASN A 146 2.99 6.90 24.81
CA ASN A 146 3.36 6.07 25.97
C ASN A 146 2.38 4.90 26.11
N LEU A 147 2.24 4.13 25.04
CA LEU A 147 1.38 2.97 25.03
C LEU A 147 2.11 1.78 25.63
N PRO A 148 1.41 0.94 26.42
CA PRO A 148 1.93 -0.34 26.85
C PRO A 148 2.51 -1.09 25.65
N LYS A 149 3.62 -1.80 25.85
CA LYS A 149 4.30 -2.56 24.79
C LYS A 149 3.47 -3.71 24.21
N CYS A 150 2.22 -3.90 24.64
CA CYS A 150 1.30 -4.82 24.01
C CYS A 150 -0.15 -4.45 24.35
N ARG A 151 -0.93 -4.03 23.35
CA ARG A 151 -2.39 -4.23 23.37
C ARG A 151 -2.71 -5.05 22.14
N PHE A 152 -2.68 -6.36 22.28
CA PHE A 152 -3.36 -7.23 21.32
C PHE A 152 -4.78 -6.66 21.10
N PRO A 153 -5.38 -6.73 19.90
CA PRO A 153 -6.71 -6.18 19.64
C PRO A 153 -7.83 -6.69 20.57
N LEU A 154 -7.56 -7.72 21.38
CA LEU A 154 -8.39 -8.09 22.52
C LEU A 154 -7.97 -7.25 23.73
N GLU A 155 -8.89 -6.48 24.33
CA GLU A 155 -8.66 -5.84 25.63
C GLU A 155 -8.36 -6.91 26.68
N VAL A 156 -7.09 -7.26 26.87
CA VAL A 156 -6.65 -8.12 27.97
C VAL A 156 -6.59 -7.24 29.22
N SER A 157 -7.77 -6.99 29.78
CA SER A 157 -7.98 -6.19 31.00
C SER A 157 -7.26 -6.76 32.22
N THR A 158 -6.76 -7.99 32.16
CA THR A 158 -6.18 -8.72 33.29
C THR A 158 -4.65 -8.67 33.37
N LEU A 159 -3.96 -8.17 32.34
CA LEU A 159 -2.49 -8.05 32.34
C LEU A 159 -2.05 -6.59 32.55
N GLU A 160 -2.43 -6.00 33.67
CA GLU A 160 -1.82 -4.75 34.11
C GLU A 160 -0.35 -4.98 34.44
N GLY A 161 0.54 -4.67 33.50
CA GLY A 161 1.98 -4.49 33.77
C GLY A 161 2.94 -5.60 33.35
N ASN A 162 2.47 -6.74 32.83
CA ASN A 162 3.38 -7.74 32.25
C ASN A 162 3.55 -7.51 30.74
N GLU A 163 4.79 -7.36 30.30
CA GLU A 163 5.13 -7.44 28.87
C GLU A 163 4.74 -8.84 28.38
N LEU A 164 3.89 -8.94 27.34
CA LEU A 164 3.48 -10.22 26.71
C LEU A 164 4.64 -10.81 25.89
N ILE A 165 5.71 -11.21 26.59
CA ILE A 165 6.98 -11.63 26.01
C ILE A 165 6.81 -12.99 25.32
N GLU A 166 6.12 -13.93 25.95
CA GLU A 166 5.93 -15.26 25.38
C GLU A 166 5.01 -15.24 24.15
N TRP A 167 4.02 -14.35 24.13
CA TRP A 167 3.20 -14.15 22.93
C TRP A 167 3.99 -13.52 21.78
N GLU A 168 4.88 -12.58 22.09
CA GLU A 168 5.78 -11.99 21.09
C GLU A 168 6.78 -13.03 20.56
N ASN A 169 7.31 -13.88 21.43
CA ASN A 169 8.16 -15.02 21.05
C ASN A 169 7.38 -16.03 20.19
N TRP A 170 6.15 -16.37 20.55
CA TRP A 170 5.27 -17.20 19.73
C TRP A 170 5.05 -16.58 18.34
N ALA A 171 4.73 -15.27 18.28
CA ALA A 171 4.53 -14.58 17.01
C ALA A 171 5.80 -14.57 16.14
N ARG A 172 6.97 -14.41 16.77
CA ARG A 172 8.28 -14.59 16.11
C ARG A 172 8.42 -15.98 15.51
N TYR A 173 8.12 -17.04 16.27
CA TYR A 173 8.18 -18.42 15.75
C TYR A 173 7.20 -18.65 14.59
N GLN A 174 5.98 -18.10 14.67
CA GLN A 174 5.00 -18.18 13.58
C GLN A 174 5.55 -17.54 12.29
N LEU A 175 6.25 -16.41 12.39
CA LEU A 175 6.84 -15.75 11.23
C LEU A 175 8.07 -16.48 10.70
N MET A 176 8.90 -17.07 11.58
CA MET A 176 10.10 -17.83 11.20
C MET A 176 9.78 -19.24 10.67
N SER A 177 8.58 -19.76 10.92
CA SER A 177 8.12 -21.09 10.46
C SER A 177 8.22 -21.31 8.94
N VAL A 178 8.37 -20.23 8.18
CA VAL A 178 8.56 -20.25 6.72
C VAL A 178 10.02 -20.54 6.30
N GLY A 179 10.88 -20.90 7.26
CA GLY A 179 12.23 -21.41 7.03
C GLY A 179 13.34 -20.36 7.06
N SER A 180 13.12 -19.21 7.70
CA SER A 180 14.13 -18.16 7.81
C SER A 180 13.98 -17.36 9.10
N ASP A 181 15.10 -16.89 9.64
CA ASP A 181 15.14 -15.98 10.79
C ASP A 181 14.69 -14.56 10.41
N LEU A 182 14.47 -13.71 11.42
CA LEU A 182 14.14 -12.30 11.21
C LEU A 182 15.41 -11.46 10.97
N LEU A 183 15.37 -10.56 9.99
CA LEU A 183 16.47 -9.65 9.59
C LEU A 183 16.80 -8.59 10.67
N GLY A 184 16.04 -8.51 11.76
CA GLY A 184 16.24 -7.49 12.77
C GLY A 184 15.38 -7.64 14.01
N LYS A 185 15.47 -6.62 14.88
CA LYS A 185 14.65 -6.51 16.08
C LYS A 185 13.36 -5.77 15.73
N PHE A 186 12.31 -6.55 15.49
CA PHE A 186 10.95 -6.04 15.32
C PHE A 186 10.20 -6.11 16.64
N SER A 187 9.30 -5.16 16.85
CA SER A 187 8.36 -5.14 17.96
C SER A 187 6.95 -5.32 17.44
N TYR A 188 6.04 -5.78 18.29
CA TYR A 188 4.62 -5.92 17.96
C TYR A 188 4.36 -6.92 16.81
N LEU A 189 5.16 -8.00 16.75
CA LEU A 189 5.05 -9.08 15.77
C LEU A 189 3.67 -9.73 15.76
N GLN A 190 2.98 -9.72 16.91
CA GLN A 190 1.61 -10.21 17.04
C GLN A 190 0.63 -9.57 16.03
N TYR A 191 0.80 -8.30 15.66
CA TYR A 191 -0.11 -7.62 14.73
C TYR A 191 0.05 -8.10 13.29
N ILE A 192 1.27 -8.36 12.83
CA ILE A 192 1.46 -8.91 11.48
C ILE A 192 0.98 -10.38 11.42
N VAL A 193 1.16 -11.16 12.49
CA VAL A 193 0.60 -12.52 12.58
C VAL A 193 -0.92 -12.48 12.60
N PHE A 194 -1.52 -11.56 13.38
CA PHE A 194 -2.97 -11.34 13.42
C PHE A 194 -3.53 -10.98 12.05
N ALA A 195 -2.95 -9.97 11.39
CA ALA A 195 -3.35 -9.57 10.04
C ALA A 195 -3.23 -10.74 9.05
N LYS A 196 -2.14 -11.52 9.13
CA LYS A 196 -1.89 -12.66 8.24
C LYS A 196 -2.96 -13.73 8.39
N MET A 197 -3.17 -14.19 9.63
CA MET A 197 -4.11 -15.26 9.94
C MET A 197 -5.54 -14.85 9.60
N LEU A 198 -5.94 -13.63 9.97
CA LEU A 198 -7.26 -13.08 9.71
C LEU A 198 -7.56 -12.99 8.21
N LEU A 199 -6.64 -12.41 7.43
CA LEU A 199 -6.84 -12.16 6.01
C LEU A 199 -6.77 -13.45 5.17
N ILE A 200 -5.86 -14.38 5.51
CA ILE A 200 -5.79 -15.70 4.85
C ILE A 200 -7.09 -16.48 5.09
N LYS A 201 -7.53 -16.60 6.36
CA LYS A 201 -8.77 -17.32 6.68
C LYS A 201 -9.98 -16.71 6.00
N THR A 202 -10.04 -15.37 5.95
CA THR A 202 -11.11 -14.66 5.22
C THR A 202 -11.09 -14.99 3.73
N LYS A 203 -9.91 -15.05 3.09
CA LYS A 203 -9.76 -15.42 1.68
C LYS A 203 -10.14 -16.88 1.42
N ASP A 204 -9.74 -17.81 2.29
CA ASP A 204 -10.06 -19.23 2.15
C ASP A 204 -11.58 -19.44 2.19
N LEU A 205 -12.27 -18.76 3.10
CA LEU A 205 -13.74 -18.78 3.19
C LEU A 205 -14.42 -18.14 1.98
N LEU A 206 -13.81 -17.09 1.39
CA LEU A 206 -14.31 -16.48 0.15
C LEU A 206 -14.18 -17.39 -1.06
N PHE A 207 -13.16 -18.25 -1.09
CA PHE A 207 -12.91 -19.19 -2.17
C PHE A 207 -13.82 -20.42 -2.08
N ASP A 208 -14.19 -20.82 -0.87
CA ASP A 208 -15.18 -21.88 -0.68
C ASP A 208 -16.54 -21.41 -1.23
N ALA A 209 -17.14 -22.23 -2.09
CA ALA A 209 -18.27 -21.85 -2.96
C ALA A 209 -19.59 -21.54 -2.20
N THR A 210 -19.55 -21.50 -0.87
CA THR A 210 -20.66 -21.36 0.06
C THR A 210 -20.90 -19.91 0.52
N VAL A 211 -19.96 -18.98 0.27
CA VAL A 211 -19.97 -17.67 0.92
C VAL A 211 -20.41 -16.51 0.00
N LEU A 212 -20.07 -16.50 -1.30
CA LEU A 212 -20.54 -15.46 -2.23
C LEU A 212 -20.40 -15.87 -3.72
N PRO A 213 -21.31 -15.43 -4.62
CA PRO A 213 -21.09 -15.55 -6.06
C PRO A 213 -19.98 -14.61 -6.55
N VAL A 214 -18.73 -15.10 -6.52
CA VAL A 214 -17.56 -14.85 -7.40
C VAL A 214 -17.10 -13.40 -7.68
N ASN A 215 -17.80 -12.34 -7.30
CA ASN A 215 -17.52 -11.01 -7.86
C ASN A 215 -17.53 -9.80 -6.91
N GLY A 216 -17.59 -10.02 -5.59
CA GLY A 216 -17.82 -8.96 -4.62
C GLY A 216 -16.58 -8.18 -4.16
N ILE A 217 -15.48 -8.88 -3.84
CA ILE A 217 -14.33 -8.32 -3.11
C ILE A 217 -13.04 -8.85 -3.73
N ARG A 218 -12.47 -8.08 -4.66
CA ARG A 218 -11.31 -8.49 -5.47
C ARG A 218 -9.98 -8.03 -4.90
N THR A 219 -9.96 -7.01 -4.05
CA THR A 219 -8.73 -6.42 -3.49
C THR A 219 -8.09 -7.25 -2.39
N ILE A 220 -8.79 -8.26 -1.86
CA ILE A 220 -8.27 -9.13 -0.79
C ILE A 220 -6.93 -9.80 -1.17
N SER A 221 -6.78 -10.27 -2.41
CA SER A 221 -5.53 -10.86 -2.90
C SER A 221 -4.41 -9.83 -3.05
N TRP A 222 -4.76 -8.59 -3.33
CA TRP A 222 -3.80 -7.49 -3.38
C TRP A 222 -3.28 -7.17 -1.98
N TRP A 223 -4.18 -7.06 -0.99
CA TRP A 223 -3.80 -6.86 0.41
C TRP A 223 -3.01 -8.03 0.98
N LEU A 224 -3.36 -9.28 0.65
CA LEU A 224 -2.57 -10.46 0.99
C LEU A 224 -1.17 -10.37 0.40
N THR A 225 -1.05 -9.94 -0.86
CA THR A 225 0.26 -9.78 -1.50
C THR A 225 1.11 -8.76 -0.74
N ARG A 226 0.55 -7.60 -0.40
CA ARG A 226 1.24 -6.56 0.40
C ARG A 226 1.66 -7.07 1.77
N LEU A 227 0.77 -7.80 2.45
CA LEU A 227 1.04 -8.39 3.75
C LEU A 227 2.19 -9.41 3.68
N LEU A 228 2.15 -10.32 2.71
CA LEU A 228 3.17 -11.35 2.53
C LEU A 228 4.51 -10.77 2.06
N LEU A 229 4.49 -9.68 1.28
CA LEU A 229 5.70 -8.91 0.96
C LEU A 229 6.30 -8.26 2.21
N MET A 230 5.47 -7.73 3.11
CA MET A 230 5.94 -7.23 4.41
C MET A 230 6.50 -8.35 5.28
N HIS A 231 5.88 -9.54 5.29
CA HIS A 231 6.45 -10.72 5.96
C HIS A 231 7.81 -11.09 5.33
N GLN A 232 7.94 -11.12 4.00
CA GLN A 232 9.22 -11.40 3.36
C GLN A 232 10.29 -10.35 3.67
N ARG A 233 9.92 -9.07 3.83
CA ARG A 233 10.88 -7.99 4.15
C ARG A 233 11.48 -8.08 5.55
N ILE A 234 10.78 -8.70 6.50
CA ILE A 234 11.27 -8.85 7.87
C ILE A 234 12.10 -10.12 8.07
N LEU A 235 12.16 -11.01 7.06
CA LEU A 235 13.00 -12.22 7.07
C LEU A 235 14.40 -11.93 6.55
N ASP A 236 15.39 -12.67 7.06
CA ASP A 236 16.77 -12.57 6.63
C ASP A 236 16.98 -13.19 5.23
N GLU A 237 16.33 -14.32 4.99
CA GLU A 237 16.38 -15.04 3.72
C GLU A 237 15.03 -15.07 3.00
N ARG A 238 15.08 -15.44 1.71
CA ARG A 238 13.91 -15.53 0.84
C ARG A 238 13.20 -16.85 1.05
N SER A 239 11.95 -16.80 1.48
CA SER A 239 11.15 -18.00 1.73
C SER A 239 10.45 -18.49 0.46
N SER A 240 10.69 -19.75 0.10
CA SER A 240 10.01 -20.36 -1.05
C SER A 240 8.50 -20.55 -0.82
N SER A 241 8.09 -20.85 0.41
CA SER A 241 6.67 -21.03 0.73
C SER A 241 5.89 -19.71 0.66
N LEU A 242 6.50 -18.59 1.08
CA LEU A 242 5.94 -17.27 0.85
C LEU A 242 5.87 -16.93 -0.64
N TYR A 243 6.91 -17.29 -1.41
CA TYR A 243 6.93 -17.03 -2.85
C TYR A 243 5.79 -17.72 -3.59
N ASP A 244 5.51 -18.98 -3.25
CA ASP A 244 4.46 -19.75 -3.91
C ASP A 244 3.08 -19.14 -3.65
N LEU A 245 2.80 -18.68 -2.43
CA LEU A 245 1.58 -17.92 -2.11
C LEU A 245 1.53 -16.57 -2.82
N LEU A 246 2.64 -15.82 -2.81
CA LEU A 246 2.75 -14.51 -3.45
C LEU A 246 2.47 -14.60 -4.95
N LYS A 247 2.94 -15.63 -5.64
CA LYS A 247 2.62 -15.84 -7.06
C LYS A 247 1.13 -16.00 -7.31
N VAL A 248 0.45 -16.78 -6.48
CA VAL A 248 -0.99 -17.05 -6.63
C VAL A 248 -1.77 -15.75 -6.44
N PHE A 249 -1.54 -15.05 -5.33
CA PHE A 249 -2.28 -13.82 -5.04
C PHE A 249 -1.91 -12.66 -5.96
N MET A 250 -0.64 -12.54 -6.38
CA MET A 250 -0.23 -11.52 -7.34
C MET A 250 -0.78 -11.81 -8.74
N ALA A 251 -0.86 -13.08 -9.17
CA ALA A 251 -1.50 -13.43 -10.44
C ALA A 251 -2.99 -13.06 -10.44
N GLU A 252 -3.71 -13.35 -9.36
CA GLU A 252 -5.12 -12.94 -9.18
C GLU A 252 -5.25 -11.41 -9.17
N THR A 253 -4.34 -10.70 -8.49
CA THR A 253 -4.31 -9.22 -8.45
C THR A 253 -4.10 -8.64 -9.86
N LEU A 254 -3.16 -9.18 -10.63
CA LEU A 254 -2.92 -8.76 -12.01
C LEU A 254 -4.09 -9.08 -12.94
N GLN A 255 -4.77 -10.21 -12.73
CA GLN A 255 -5.98 -10.53 -13.46
C GLN A 255 -7.09 -9.49 -13.19
N HIS A 256 -7.23 -9.03 -11.94
CA HIS A 256 -8.27 -8.08 -11.57
C HIS A 256 -7.93 -6.61 -11.87
N PHE A 257 -6.67 -6.21 -11.78
CA PHE A 257 -6.27 -4.79 -11.77
C PHE A 257 -5.05 -4.48 -12.65
N GLY A 258 -4.54 -5.45 -13.43
CA GLY A 258 -3.36 -5.28 -14.27
C GLY A 258 -3.60 -4.55 -15.60
N THR A 259 -4.86 -4.23 -15.93
CA THR A 259 -5.22 -3.48 -17.15
C THR A 259 -6.17 -2.34 -16.83
N LEU A 260 -6.12 -1.28 -17.65
CA LEU A 260 -6.98 -0.11 -17.51
C LEU A 260 -8.46 -0.48 -17.63
N GLU A 261 -8.78 -1.40 -18.55
CA GLU A 261 -10.13 -1.92 -18.76
C GLU A 261 -10.68 -2.57 -17.49
N ASN A 262 -9.89 -3.42 -16.83
CA ASN A 262 -10.36 -4.15 -15.65
C ASN A 262 -10.61 -3.21 -14.47
N VAL A 263 -9.72 -2.23 -14.23
CA VAL A 263 -9.87 -1.22 -13.18
C VAL A 263 -11.10 -0.34 -13.44
N THR A 264 -11.25 0.15 -14.68
CA THR A 264 -12.39 1.01 -15.06
C THR A 264 -13.71 0.25 -15.02
N THR A 265 -13.74 -1.02 -15.43
CA THR A 265 -14.96 -1.85 -15.36
C THR A 265 -15.34 -2.16 -13.91
N TYR A 266 -14.36 -2.30 -13.02
CA TYR A 266 -14.63 -2.64 -11.63
C TYR A 266 -15.16 -1.45 -10.82
N TRP A 267 -14.45 -0.33 -10.79
CA TRP A 267 -14.85 0.84 -9.99
C TRP A 267 -15.66 1.91 -10.76
N GLY A 268 -15.56 1.93 -12.09
CA GLY A 268 -16.33 2.84 -12.95
C GLY A 268 -16.23 4.29 -12.49
N ASN A 269 -17.38 4.88 -12.22
CA ASN A 269 -17.49 6.29 -11.85
C ASN A 269 -16.89 6.61 -10.47
N GLN A 270 -16.61 5.62 -9.61
CA GLN A 270 -16.10 5.85 -8.25
C GLN A 270 -14.63 6.34 -8.20
N LEU A 271 -13.94 6.32 -9.34
CA LEU A 271 -12.54 6.69 -9.51
C LEU A 271 -12.28 8.21 -9.54
N HIS A 272 -13.31 9.05 -9.38
CA HIS A 272 -13.31 10.53 -9.56
C HIS A 272 -11.97 11.30 -9.41
N ASP A 273 -11.19 11.00 -8.38
CA ASP A 273 -9.97 11.67 -7.95
C ASP A 273 -8.67 10.95 -8.34
N ILE A 274 -8.73 9.67 -8.72
CA ILE A 274 -7.58 8.82 -9.03
C ILE A 274 -7.63 8.42 -10.49
N ASP A 275 -6.58 8.74 -11.22
CA ASP A 275 -6.40 8.25 -12.57
C ASP A 275 -6.23 6.72 -12.51
N PRO A 276 -7.09 5.93 -13.19
CA PRO A 276 -7.04 4.47 -13.14
C PRO A 276 -5.68 3.90 -13.60
N SER A 277 -4.93 4.67 -14.39
CA SER A 277 -3.56 4.32 -14.79
C SER A 277 -2.58 4.26 -13.60
N GLU A 278 -2.82 5.04 -12.53
CA GLU A 278 -2.01 5.01 -11.30
C GLU A 278 -2.20 3.69 -10.54
N ILE A 279 -3.44 3.17 -10.52
CA ILE A 279 -3.74 1.86 -9.92
C ILE A 279 -3.03 0.77 -10.71
N VAL A 280 -3.16 0.77 -12.04
CA VAL A 280 -2.50 -0.21 -12.92
C VAL A 280 -0.98 -0.15 -12.75
N SER A 281 -0.41 1.05 -12.73
CA SER A 281 1.02 1.28 -12.51
C SER A 281 1.46 0.74 -11.15
N THR A 282 0.68 0.96 -10.09
CA THR A 282 0.99 0.47 -8.74
C THR A 282 0.99 -1.06 -8.69
N VAL A 283 0.01 -1.71 -9.31
CA VAL A 283 -0.06 -3.18 -9.37
C VAL A 283 1.17 -3.77 -10.07
N HIS A 284 1.54 -3.22 -11.23
CA HIS A 284 2.74 -3.69 -11.95
C HIS A 284 4.03 -3.38 -11.20
N LEU A 285 4.12 -2.24 -10.52
CA LEU A 285 5.26 -1.88 -9.69
C LEU A 285 5.44 -2.87 -8.53
N GLU A 286 4.36 -3.18 -7.81
CA GLU A 286 4.38 -4.18 -6.73
C GLU A 286 4.70 -5.58 -7.25
N ALA A 287 4.19 -5.95 -8.43
CA ALA A 287 4.53 -7.21 -9.09
C ALA A 287 6.03 -7.25 -9.48
N GLY A 288 6.58 -6.15 -9.97
CA GLY A 288 8.00 -6.04 -10.30
C GLY A 288 8.89 -6.11 -9.05
N LEU A 289 8.47 -5.48 -7.96
CA LEU A 289 9.14 -5.57 -6.67
C LEU A 289 9.14 -7.01 -6.12
N LEU A 290 8.03 -7.73 -6.24
CA LEU A 290 7.96 -9.15 -5.89
C LEU A 290 9.03 -9.94 -6.67
N GLU A 291 9.03 -9.84 -7.99
CA GLU A 291 9.98 -10.55 -8.85
C GLU A 291 11.43 -10.14 -8.56
N HIS A 292 11.66 -8.86 -8.24
CA HIS A 292 12.96 -8.33 -7.82
C HIS A 292 13.46 -8.99 -6.54
N ILE A 293 12.63 -9.02 -5.48
CA ILE A 293 12.96 -9.65 -4.20
C ILE A 293 13.38 -11.11 -4.43
N TYR A 294 12.69 -11.83 -5.32
CA TYR A 294 13.00 -13.23 -5.63
C TYR A 294 14.03 -13.42 -6.77
N ARG A 295 14.71 -12.36 -7.19
CA ARG A 295 15.79 -12.35 -8.21
C ARG A 295 15.35 -12.91 -9.58
N ARG A 296 14.13 -12.64 -10.00
CA ARG A 296 13.59 -12.99 -11.32
C ARG A 296 13.74 -11.82 -12.29
N VAL A 297 14.97 -11.61 -12.76
CA VAL A 297 15.37 -10.41 -13.51
C VAL A 297 14.50 -10.14 -14.74
N ASP A 298 14.21 -11.17 -15.55
CA ASP A 298 13.43 -10.98 -16.78
C ASP A 298 11.96 -10.67 -16.51
N SER A 299 11.34 -11.34 -15.53
CA SER A 299 9.97 -11.05 -15.10
C SER A 299 9.88 -9.67 -14.49
N CYS A 300 10.82 -9.32 -13.62
CA CYS A 300 10.93 -8.02 -12.97
C CYS A 300 10.99 -6.88 -14.01
N ARG A 301 11.87 -7.00 -15.01
CA ARG A 301 11.97 -6.00 -16.10
C ARG A 301 10.65 -5.78 -16.81
N LYS A 302 9.97 -6.85 -17.22
CA LYS A 302 8.67 -6.75 -17.91
C LYS A 302 7.62 -6.04 -17.07
N ARG A 303 7.62 -6.27 -15.75
CA ARG A 303 6.68 -5.63 -14.83
C ARG A 303 6.98 -4.14 -14.65
N PHE A 304 8.25 -3.76 -14.52
CA PHE A 304 8.61 -2.34 -14.48
C PHE A 304 8.35 -1.63 -15.80
N GLU A 305 8.59 -2.26 -16.95
CA GLU A 305 8.19 -1.72 -18.27
C GLU A 305 6.66 -1.51 -18.34
N SER A 306 5.87 -2.43 -17.78
CA SER A 306 4.41 -2.32 -17.75
C SER A 306 3.95 -1.19 -16.81
N ALA A 307 4.63 -1.01 -15.68
CA ALA A 307 4.41 0.10 -14.75
C ALA A 307 4.78 1.45 -15.37
N GLU A 308 5.90 1.52 -16.08
CA GLU A 308 6.36 2.69 -16.85
C GLU A 308 5.32 3.14 -17.88
N VAL A 309 4.84 2.20 -18.71
CA VAL A 309 3.80 2.47 -19.70
C VAL A 309 2.51 2.96 -19.04
N ALA A 310 2.08 2.33 -17.94
CA ALA A 310 0.90 2.74 -17.20
C ALA A 310 1.05 4.12 -16.54
N ALA A 311 2.23 4.46 -16.02
CA ALA A 311 2.53 5.77 -15.45
C ALA A 311 2.65 6.90 -16.51
N GLY A 312 2.57 6.56 -17.80
CA GLY A 312 2.76 7.49 -18.91
C GLY A 312 4.18 8.00 -19.01
N LEU A 313 5.16 7.18 -18.59
CA LEU A 313 6.57 7.51 -18.61
C LEU A 313 7.27 6.84 -19.80
N GLN A 314 8.36 7.46 -20.23
CA GLN A 314 9.35 6.87 -21.10
C GLN A 314 10.73 7.13 -20.50
N LEU A 315 11.35 6.08 -19.97
CA LEU A 315 12.62 6.14 -19.27
C LEU A 315 13.76 5.73 -20.22
N SER A 316 14.83 6.50 -20.24
CA SER A 316 16.04 6.15 -20.97
C SER A 316 17.29 6.59 -20.22
N VAL A 317 18.31 5.75 -20.24
CA VAL A 317 19.60 6.06 -19.60
C VAL A 317 20.57 6.53 -20.69
N THR A 318 21.10 7.73 -20.52
CA THR A 318 22.02 8.37 -21.47
C THR A 318 23.29 8.85 -20.76
N ALA A 319 24.36 9.08 -21.52
CA ALA A 319 25.58 9.68 -21.00
C ALA A 319 25.65 11.15 -21.41
N VAL A 320 25.82 12.04 -20.43
CA VAL A 320 25.94 13.49 -20.64
C VAL A 320 27.21 13.98 -19.95
N LEU A 321 27.94 14.88 -20.60
CA LEU A 321 29.12 15.51 -20.01
C LEU A 321 28.71 16.51 -18.93
N GLY A 322 29.41 16.54 -17.79
CA GLY A 322 29.12 17.52 -16.75
C GLY A 322 30.21 17.67 -15.69
N PHE A 323 30.03 18.68 -14.85
CA PHE A 323 30.92 19.02 -13.74
C PHE A 323 30.28 18.62 -12.40
N ARG A 324 31.05 17.95 -11.54
CA ARG A 324 30.62 17.61 -10.17
C ARG A 324 31.20 18.54 -9.12
N THR A 325 32.30 19.21 -9.42
CA THR A 325 32.96 20.15 -8.51
C THR A 325 33.30 21.43 -9.22
N ILE A 326 33.44 22.50 -8.45
CA ILE A 326 33.83 23.82 -8.97
C ILE A 326 35.25 23.84 -9.54
N HIS A 327 36.13 22.95 -9.05
CA HIS A 327 37.55 22.87 -9.46
C HIS A 327 37.80 21.88 -10.61
N GLN A 328 36.76 21.19 -11.10
CA GLN A 328 36.90 20.24 -12.19
C GLN A 328 37.15 20.99 -13.51
N VAL A 329 38.33 20.81 -14.10
CA VAL A 329 38.77 21.51 -15.32
C VAL A 329 38.09 20.95 -16.58
N GLU A 330 37.98 19.64 -16.69
CA GLU A 330 37.39 18.96 -17.85
C GLU A 330 36.07 18.29 -17.48
N PRO A 331 35.01 18.43 -18.31
CA PRO A 331 33.75 17.77 -18.05
C PRO A 331 33.91 16.24 -18.17
N LYS A 332 33.28 15.50 -17.26
CA LYS A 332 33.30 14.03 -17.25
C LYS A 332 31.96 13.48 -17.67
N ALA A 333 31.96 12.31 -18.31
CA ALA A 333 30.73 11.61 -18.64
C ALA A 333 29.98 11.24 -17.36
N GLN A 334 28.68 11.55 -17.33
CA GLN A 334 27.77 11.25 -16.24
C GLN A 334 26.57 10.49 -16.81
N MET A 335 26.15 9.46 -16.11
CA MET A 335 24.96 8.73 -16.48
C MET A 335 23.74 9.51 -15.99
N VAL A 336 22.82 9.81 -16.90
CA VAL A 336 21.60 10.58 -16.65
C VAL A 336 20.40 9.73 -17.06
N LEU A 337 19.45 9.59 -16.15
CA LEU A 337 18.14 9.06 -16.45
C LEU A 337 17.27 10.19 -17.01
N VAL A 338 16.82 10.03 -18.25
CA VAL A 338 15.86 10.91 -18.90
C VAL A 338 14.49 10.28 -18.77
N ALA A 339 13.57 11.00 -18.13
CA ALA A 339 12.18 10.61 -17.99
C ALA A 339 11.30 11.58 -18.78
N ASN A 340 10.69 11.09 -19.85
CA ASN A 340 9.73 11.85 -20.63
C ASN A 340 8.30 11.44 -20.23
N THR A 341 7.40 12.40 -20.13
CA THR A 341 5.97 12.12 -19.98
C THR A 341 5.32 12.06 -21.35
N SER A 342 4.53 11.03 -21.64
CA SER A 342 3.89 10.81 -22.95
C SER A 342 2.83 11.86 -23.33
N SER A 343 2.57 12.87 -22.48
CA SER A 343 1.56 13.91 -22.67
C SER A 343 1.98 15.13 -23.51
N SER A 344 3.16 15.18 -24.13
CA SER A 344 3.59 16.35 -24.94
C SER A 344 2.98 16.40 -26.35
N ASN A 345 1.68 16.15 -26.49
CA ASN A 345 0.92 16.32 -27.74
C ASN A 345 -0.20 17.37 -27.62
N THR A 346 -0.07 18.38 -26.76
CA THR A 346 -0.92 19.58 -26.84
C THR A 346 -0.19 20.65 -27.64
N SER A 347 -0.67 20.83 -28.87
CA SER A 347 -0.34 21.94 -29.76
C SER A 347 -0.98 23.24 -29.25
N ASP A 348 -0.51 23.74 -28.10
CA ASP A 348 -0.81 25.11 -27.68
C ASP A 348 0.41 25.98 -27.95
N ALA A 349 0.41 26.58 -29.15
CA ALA A 349 1.22 27.74 -29.43
C ALA A 349 0.81 28.88 -28.49
N CYS A 350 1.67 29.22 -27.52
CA CYS A 350 1.59 30.48 -26.81
C CYS A 350 2.91 31.25 -26.94
N PRO A 351 2.83 32.59 -27.03
CA PRO A 351 3.77 33.40 -27.77
C PRO A 351 5.08 33.59 -27.01
N SER A 352 6.12 33.79 -27.81
CA SER A 352 7.49 34.11 -27.43
C SER A 352 7.54 35.23 -26.37
N ILE A 353 7.81 34.86 -25.11
CA ILE A 353 8.30 35.79 -24.12
C ILE A 353 9.81 35.61 -24.08
N SER A 354 10.50 36.60 -24.64
CA SER A 354 11.93 36.82 -24.49
C SER A 354 12.24 37.02 -23.00
N GLN A 355 12.66 35.95 -22.32
CA GLN A 355 13.15 36.05 -20.95
C GLN A 355 14.66 35.81 -20.92
N VAL A 356 15.31 36.94 -20.69
CA VAL A 356 16.68 37.16 -20.26
C VAL A 356 17.19 36.02 -19.38
N ILE A 357 18.39 35.55 -19.73
CA ILE A 357 19.22 34.64 -18.97
C ILE A 357 19.41 35.21 -17.56
N HIS A 358 18.62 34.73 -16.60
CA HIS A 358 18.97 34.80 -15.19
C HIS A 358 19.53 33.44 -14.80
N THR A 359 20.86 33.35 -14.81
CA THR A 359 21.61 32.34 -14.07
C THR A 359 21.26 32.49 -12.59
N HIS A 360 20.30 31.70 -12.12
CA HIS A 360 20.13 31.49 -10.69
C HIS A 360 21.32 30.65 -10.21
N ASP A 361 22.27 31.31 -9.56
CA ASP A 361 23.26 30.65 -8.73
C ASP A 361 22.51 29.80 -7.70
N SER A 362 22.64 28.48 -7.83
CA SER A 362 22.30 27.57 -6.74
C SER A 362 23.16 27.97 -5.56
N THR A 363 22.53 28.47 -4.50
CA THR A 363 23.20 28.97 -3.30
C THR A 363 24.17 27.91 -2.78
N ILE A 364 25.46 28.17 -2.98
CA ILE A 364 26.56 27.39 -2.43
C ILE A 364 26.46 27.59 -0.91
N GLY A 365 26.14 26.54 -0.17
CA GLY A 365 26.47 26.53 1.25
C GLY A 365 27.98 26.60 1.37
N ASP A 366 28.50 27.56 2.13
CA ASP A 366 29.91 27.95 2.30
C ASP A 366 30.90 26.82 2.72
N ALA A 367 30.51 25.55 2.66
CA ALA A 367 31.28 24.41 3.15
C ALA A 367 31.52 23.27 2.13
N THR A 368 30.99 23.31 0.90
CA THR A 368 31.12 22.17 -0.03
C THR A 368 31.46 22.55 -1.48
N ASP A 369 32.63 22.11 -1.95
CA ASP A 369 33.10 22.26 -3.34
C ASP A 369 32.43 21.29 -4.34
N VAL A 370 31.46 20.50 -3.90
CA VAL A 370 30.74 19.49 -4.69
C VAL A 370 29.30 19.96 -4.93
N PHE A 371 28.88 19.98 -6.19
CA PHE A 371 27.49 20.30 -6.53
C PHE A 371 26.56 19.16 -6.09
N VAL A 372 25.46 19.50 -5.41
CA VAL A 372 24.39 18.54 -5.04
C VAL A 372 23.74 17.95 -6.30
N THR A 373 23.48 18.80 -7.29
CA THR A 373 23.06 18.39 -8.63
C THR A 373 24.16 18.72 -9.62
N PRO A 374 24.71 17.76 -10.36
CA PRO A 374 25.79 18.03 -11.30
C PRO A 374 25.39 19.06 -12.35
N LYS A 375 26.32 19.94 -12.72
CA LYS A 375 26.13 20.87 -13.83
C LYS A 375 26.35 20.13 -15.14
N LEU A 376 25.28 19.77 -15.82
CA LEU A 376 25.31 19.09 -17.11
C LEU A 376 25.55 20.09 -18.25
N LEU A 377 26.36 19.69 -19.23
CA LEU A 377 26.51 20.41 -20.49
C LEU A 377 25.31 20.06 -21.37
N GLY A 378 24.57 21.08 -21.82
CA GLY A 378 23.54 20.87 -22.84
C GLY A 378 24.20 20.39 -24.13
N ASN A 379 23.67 19.34 -24.75
CA ASN A 379 24.06 18.97 -26.11
C ASN A 379 23.61 20.11 -27.04
N SER A 380 24.50 21.08 -27.29
CA SER A 380 24.34 22.09 -28.34
C SER A 380 24.62 21.45 -29.71
N HIS A 381 23.78 20.49 -30.08
CA HIS A 381 23.50 20.21 -31.48
C HIS A 381 22.09 20.72 -31.73
N GLU A 382 22.01 21.93 -32.30
CA GLU A 382 20.88 22.36 -33.11
C GLU A 382 20.72 21.35 -34.26
N SER A 383 20.02 20.26 -33.99
CA SER A 383 19.39 19.44 -35.01
C SER A 383 17.90 19.74 -34.91
N GLU A 384 17.33 20.19 -36.02
CA GLU A 384 15.97 20.75 -36.19
C GLU A 384 14.81 19.76 -35.94
N THR A 385 14.94 18.84 -34.99
CA THR A 385 13.84 17.96 -34.55
C THR A 385 13.76 18.00 -33.04
N GLY A 386 12.73 18.70 -32.56
CA GLY A 386 12.54 19.10 -31.17
C GLY A 386 12.71 17.97 -30.16
N VAL A 387 13.75 18.09 -29.34
CA VAL A 387 13.87 17.37 -28.06
C VAL A 387 14.27 18.42 -27.04
N GLN A 388 13.28 18.93 -26.32
CA GLN A 388 13.51 19.89 -25.25
C GLN A 388 13.95 19.10 -24.01
N CYS A 389 15.25 19.01 -23.78
CA CYS A 389 15.77 18.50 -22.51
C CYS A 389 15.23 19.39 -21.38
N VAL A 390 14.39 18.82 -20.50
CA VAL A 390 13.96 19.48 -19.27
C VAL A 390 15.21 19.91 -18.51
N HIS A 391 15.50 21.20 -18.54
CA HIS A 391 16.59 21.79 -17.79
C HIS A 391 16.28 21.65 -16.31
N ALA A 392 17.26 21.23 -15.50
CA ALA A 392 17.19 21.17 -14.03
C ALA A 392 17.17 22.56 -13.36
N GLY A 393 16.45 23.51 -13.95
CA GLY A 393 16.26 24.88 -13.51
C GLY A 393 15.01 25.55 -14.09
N GLY A 394 14.28 24.90 -15.01
CA GLY A 394 12.89 25.26 -15.33
C GLY A 394 11.96 24.46 -14.41
N SER A 395 10.83 25.06 -14.00
CA SER A 395 9.82 24.46 -13.10
C SER A 395 9.79 22.94 -13.25
N ALA A 396 10.39 22.22 -12.29
CA ALA A 396 10.43 20.76 -12.33
C ALA A 396 9.00 20.26 -12.52
N ALA A 397 8.75 19.52 -13.59
CA ALA A 397 7.44 18.95 -13.81
C ALA A 397 7.04 18.20 -12.54
N HIS A 398 5.90 18.57 -11.93
CA HIS A 398 5.49 18.02 -10.66
C HIS A 398 5.08 16.55 -10.86
N LEU A 399 6.05 15.64 -10.70
CA LEU A 399 5.84 14.21 -10.86
C LEU A 399 4.87 13.71 -9.79
N LYS A 400 3.88 12.93 -10.20
CA LYS A 400 3.00 12.22 -9.26
C LYS A 400 3.81 11.21 -8.45
N ALA A 401 3.35 10.86 -7.25
CA ALA A 401 4.09 9.93 -6.38
C ALA A 401 4.34 8.56 -7.05
N ILE A 402 3.38 8.06 -7.83
CA ILE A 402 3.55 6.81 -8.57
C ILE A 402 4.61 6.92 -9.67
N GLN A 403 4.70 8.06 -10.35
CA GLN A 403 5.75 8.31 -11.35
C GLN A 403 7.13 8.35 -10.69
N GLN A 404 7.23 8.99 -9.52
CA GLN A 404 8.47 8.98 -8.73
C GLN A 404 8.86 7.55 -8.31
N ALA A 405 7.88 6.75 -7.88
CA ALA A 405 8.13 5.36 -7.47
C ALA A 405 8.62 4.48 -8.63
N VAL A 406 8.05 4.64 -9.83
CA VAL A 406 8.49 3.95 -11.06
C VAL A 406 9.88 4.40 -11.51
N ILE A 407 10.22 5.68 -11.34
CA ILE A 407 11.57 6.19 -11.65
C ILE A 407 12.63 5.60 -10.71
N LEU A 408 12.26 5.28 -9.47
CA LEU A 408 13.17 4.75 -8.44
C LEU A 408 13.31 3.21 -8.44
N SER A 409 12.43 2.50 -9.15
CA SER A 409 12.45 1.03 -9.27
C SER A 409 13.38 0.55 -10.37
#